data_AF-M1EPV9-F1
#
_entry.id   AF-M1EPV9-F1
#
_cell.length_a   1.000
_cell.length_b   1.000
_cell.length_c   1.000
_cell.angle_alpha   90.00
_cell.angle_beta   90.00
_cell.angle_gamma   90.00
#
_symmetry.space_group_name_H-M   'P 1'
#
loop_
_entity.id
_entity.type
_entity.pdbx_description
1 polymer ?
#
loop_
_entity_poly.entity_id
_entity_poly.type
_entity_poly.pdbx_seq_one_letter_code
_entity_poly.pdbx_strand_id
1 'polypeptide(L)'
;PEEEAFCVFVRLMQEYRLRELFKPSMAELGLCIYQFEYMLQEQLPDLNTHFRSQSFHTSMYASSWFLTLFLTTFPLPVATRVFDIFMYEGLEIVFRVGLALLQVNQTELMQLDMEGMSQYFQRVIPHQFDSCPDKLVLKAYQVKYNPKKMKRLEKEYAAMKSKEMEEQIEIKRLRTENRLLKQRIETLEKGQVTRAQEAEENYVIKRELAVVRQQCSSAAEDLQKAQSTIRQLQEQQDNPRLTEDFVAHLETELEQSRLRETETLGALREMQDKVLDMEKRNSSLPDENNVARLQEELK
;
A
#
# COMPACT_ATOMS: atom_id res chain seq x y z
N PRO A 1 25.05 -50.00 11.26
CA PRO A 1 23.79 -50.26 12.01
C PRO A 1 22.95 -48.98 12.07
N GLU A 2 21.62 -49.06 12.10
CA GLU A 2 20.74 -47.86 12.08
C GLU A 2 20.96 -46.96 13.31
N GLU A 3 21.06 -47.57 14.49
CA GLU A 3 21.26 -46.85 15.76
C GLU A 3 22.56 -46.03 15.77
N GLU A 4 23.66 -46.63 15.32
CA GLU A 4 24.95 -45.93 15.20
C GLU A 4 24.87 -44.74 14.23
N ALA A 5 24.19 -44.92 13.09
CA ALA A 5 23.99 -43.85 12.12
C ALA A 5 23.17 -42.70 12.71
N PHE A 6 22.12 -43.01 13.50
CA PHE A 6 21.36 -42.00 14.23
C PHE A 6 22.22 -41.27 15.27
N CYS A 7 23.05 -41.99 16.04
CA CYS A 7 23.97 -41.38 16.99
C CYS A 7 24.94 -40.40 16.30
N VAL A 8 25.52 -40.80 15.16
CA VAL A 8 26.38 -39.92 14.37
C VAL A 8 25.59 -38.71 13.86
N PHE A 9 24.39 -38.91 13.32
CA PHE A 9 23.54 -37.82 12.84
C PHE A 9 23.22 -36.80 13.94
N VAL A 10 22.90 -37.24 15.15
CA VAL A 10 22.66 -36.33 16.29
C VAL A 10 23.91 -35.50 16.59
N ARG A 11 25.10 -36.11 16.57
CA ARG A 11 26.37 -35.41 16.78
C ARG A 11 26.66 -34.40 15.68
N LEU A 12 26.41 -34.75 14.42
CA LEU A 12 26.52 -33.83 13.29
C LEU A 12 25.59 -32.61 13.43
N MET A 13 24.34 -32.84 13.85
CA MET A 13 23.37 -31.76 14.02
C MET A 13 23.69 -30.86 15.21
N GLN A 14 24.24 -31.40 16.30
CA GLN A 14 24.49 -30.65 17.53
C GLN A 14 25.93 -30.13 17.64
N GLU A 15 26.92 -31.03 17.61
CA GLU A 15 28.34 -30.70 17.85
C GLU A 15 28.98 -30.02 16.64
N TYR A 16 28.69 -30.49 15.43
CA TYR A 16 29.15 -29.84 14.18
C TYR A 16 28.23 -28.69 13.75
N ARG A 17 27.20 -28.40 14.55
CA ARG A 17 26.24 -27.29 14.36
C ARG A 17 25.55 -27.28 12.99
N LEU A 18 25.45 -28.41 12.28
CA LEU A 18 24.79 -28.46 10.97
C LEU A 18 23.32 -28.00 11.04
N ARG A 19 22.64 -28.23 12.17
CA ARG A 19 21.25 -27.79 12.38
C ARG A 19 21.05 -26.28 12.19
N GLU A 20 22.10 -25.48 12.39
CA GLU A 20 22.04 -24.02 12.27
C GLU A 20 21.77 -23.60 10.82
N LEU A 21 22.26 -24.38 9.84
CA LEU A 21 22.02 -24.17 8.41
C LEU A 21 20.56 -24.40 8.01
N PHE A 22 19.80 -25.17 8.80
CA PHE A 22 18.41 -25.56 8.50
C PHE A 22 17.36 -24.80 9.30
N LYS A 23 17.76 -23.81 10.13
CA LYS A 23 16.79 -22.99 10.87
C LYS A 23 15.90 -22.21 9.88
N PRO A 24 14.62 -21.94 10.22
CA PRO A 24 13.69 -21.27 9.30
C PRO A 24 14.19 -19.93 8.73
N SER A 25 15.03 -19.20 9.47
CA SER A 25 15.61 -17.93 9.00
C SER A 25 16.71 -18.10 7.94
N MET A 26 17.25 -19.31 7.77
CA MET A 26 18.41 -19.63 6.93
C MET A 26 19.61 -18.71 7.19
N ALA A 27 19.74 -18.17 8.41
CA ALA A 27 20.73 -17.16 8.73
C ALA A 27 22.17 -17.68 8.57
N GLU A 28 22.44 -18.89 9.08
CA GLU A 28 23.77 -19.51 8.99
C GLU A 28 24.13 -19.90 7.54
N LEU A 29 23.13 -20.38 6.78
CA LEU A 29 23.33 -20.65 5.35
C LEU A 29 23.65 -19.35 4.60
N GLY A 30 22.88 -18.28 4.85
CA GLY A 30 23.14 -16.97 4.27
C GLY A 30 24.53 -16.42 4.60
N LEU A 31 25.01 -16.64 5.82
CA LEU A 31 26.38 -16.33 6.21
C LEU A 31 27.41 -17.13 5.40
N CYS A 32 27.20 -18.44 5.24
CA CYS A 32 28.08 -19.28 4.43
C CYS A 32 28.14 -18.82 2.98
N ILE A 33 26.99 -18.49 2.39
CA ILE A 33 26.90 -17.95 1.02
C ILE A 33 27.65 -16.62 0.91
N TYR A 34 27.47 -15.71 1.87
CA TYR A 34 28.18 -14.42 1.90
C TYR A 34 29.71 -14.59 1.98
N GLN A 35 30.18 -15.47 2.87
CA GLN A 35 31.60 -15.79 3.02
C GLN A 35 32.18 -16.43 1.74
N PHE A 36 31.42 -17.34 1.12
CA PHE A 36 31.84 -18.02 -0.10
C PHE A 36 31.89 -17.06 -1.29
N GLU A 37 30.89 -16.19 -1.44
CA GLU A 37 30.88 -15.15 -2.47
C GLU A 37 32.08 -14.20 -2.31
N TYR A 38 32.43 -13.85 -1.07
CA TYR A 38 33.61 -13.05 -0.80
C TYR A 38 34.91 -13.77 -1.24
N MET A 39 35.04 -15.09 -0.98
CA MET A 39 36.19 -15.87 -1.47
C MET A 39 36.25 -15.90 -3.00
N LEU A 40 35.11 -16.09 -3.66
CA LEU A 40 34.99 -16.05 -5.12
C LEU A 40 35.43 -14.69 -5.66
N GLN A 41 34.98 -13.59 -5.05
CA GLN A 41 35.38 -12.24 -5.44
C GLN A 41 36.89 -12.00 -5.26
N GLU A 42 37.51 -12.52 -4.20
CA GLU A 42 38.94 -12.32 -3.93
C GLU A 42 39.85 -13.19 -4.80
N GLN A 43 39.48 -14.46 -5.02
CA GLN A 43 40.36 -15.44 -5.67
C GLN A 43 40.06 -15.64 -7.15
N LEU A 44 38.84 -15.33 -7.59
CA LEU A 44 38.35 -15.51 -8.96
C LEU A 44 37.51 -14.29 -9.40
N PRO A 45 38.09 -13.07 -9.40
CA PRO A 45 37.35 -11.82 -9.64
C PRO A 45 36.69 -11.74 -11.01
N ASP A 46 37.32 -12.28 -12.05
CA ASP A 46 36.77 -12.29 -13.41
C ASP A 46 35.53 -13.19 -13.49
N LEU A 47 35.58 -14.36 -12.85
CA LEU A 47 34.44 -15.28 -12.77
C LEU A 47 33.31 -14.69 -11.94
N ASN A 48 33.62 -14.02 -10.83
CA ASN A 48 32.62 -13.30 -10.03
C ASN A 48 31.91 -12.23 -10.85
N THR A 49 32.67 -11.46 -11.64
CA THR A 49 32.13 -10.42 -12.52
C THR A 49 31.24 -11.03 -13.60
N HIS A 50 31.67 -12.13 -14.22
CA HIS A 50 30.87 -12.87 -15.20
C HIS A 50 29.55 -13.35 -14.59
N PHE A 51 29.60 -14.04 -13.44
CA PHE A 51 28.41 -14.52 -12.73
C PHE A 51 27.43 -13.37 -12.42
N ARG A 52 27.93 -12.23 -11.96
CA ARG A 52 27.11 -11.03 -11.70
C ARG A 52 26.48 -10.49 -12.99
N SER A 53 27.23 -10.45 -14.10
CA SER A 53 26.70 -10.00 -15.39
C SER A 53 25.58 -10.90 -15.92
N GLN A 54 25.65 -12.20 -15.62
CA GLN A 54 24.66 -13.20 -15.98
C GLN A 54 23.53 -13.34 -14.94
N SER A 55 23.51 -12.51 -13.89
CA SER A 55 22.58 -12.65 -12.75
C SER A 55 22.58 -14.05 -12.11
N PHE A 56 23.72 -14.73 -12.16
CA PHE A 56 23.90 -16.08 -11.61
C PHE A 56 24.41 -15.98 -10.17
N HIS A 57 23.48 -16.00 -9.22
CA HIS A 57 23.78 -15.79 -7.81
C HIS A 57 24.41 -17.02 -7.16
N THR A 58 25.36 -16.82 -6.25
CA THR A 58 26.04 -17.87 -5.49
C THR A 58 25.08 -18.86 -4.83
N SER A 59 23.96 -18.38 -4.30
CA SER A 59 22.92 -19.22 -3.67
C SER A 59 22.27 -20.22 -4.63
N MET A 60 22.28 -19.98 -5.95
CA MET A 60 21.63 -20.86 -6.93
C MET A 60 22.35 -22.21 -7.06
N TYR A 61 23.67 -22.23 -6.95
CA TYR A 61 24.47 -23.45 -7.11
C TYR A 61 25.11 -23.94 -5.81
N ALA A 62 25.43 -23.04 -4.87
CA ALA A 62 26.19 -23.40 -3.68
C ALA A 62 25.32 -23.79 -2.47
N SER A 63 24.02 -23.48 -2.44
CA SER A 63 23.17 -23.77 -1.28
C SER A 63 23.16 -25.26 -0.94
N SER A 64 23.04 -26.13 -1.95
CA SER A 64 23.06 -27.58 -1.75
C SER A 64 24.42 -28.07 -1.25
N TRP A 65 25.53 -27.46 -1.66
CA TRP A 65 26.87 -27.84 -1.21
C TRP A 65 27.03 -27.73 0.31
N PHE A 66 26.53 -26.63 0.89
CA PHE A 66 26.55 -26.43 2.34
C PHE A 66 25.54 -27.29 3.09
N LEU A 67 24.31 -27.38 2.56
CA LEU A 67 23.23 -28.13 3.23
C LEU A 67 23.47 -29.63 3.23
N THR A 68 24.02 -30.17 2.14
CA THR A 68 24.16 -31.62 1.96
C THR A 68 25.60 -32.09 2.00
N LEU A 69 26.56 -31.18 2.25
CA LEU A 69 27.99 -31.48 2.26
C LEU A 69 28.43 -32.18 0.97
N PHE A 70 27.87 -31.73 -0.16
CA PHE A 70 28.02 -32.32 -1.50
C PHE A 70 27.48 -33.75 -1.69
N LEU A 71 26.82 -34.36 -0.70
CA LEU A 71 26.24 -35.71 -0.80
C LEU A 71 25.19 -35.83 -1.91
N THR A 72 24.54 -34.73 -2.27
CA THR A 72 23.58 -34.68 -3.39
C THR A 72 24.18 -34.16 -4.69
N THR A 73 25.45 -33.78 -4.68
CA THR A 73 26.15 -33.19 -5.84
C THR A 73 27.07 -34.21 -6.49
N PHE A 74 27.83 -34.96 -5.70
CA PHE A 74 28.80 -35.92 -6.22
C PHE A 74 28.32 -37.37 -6.11
N PRO A 75 28.82 -38.27 -6.99
CA PRO A 75 28.75 -39.70 -6.76
C PRO A 75 29.40 -40.09 -5.43
N LEU A 76 28.87 -41.15 -4.81
CA LEU A 76 29.20 -41.56 -3.45
C LEU A 76 30.71 -41.67 -3.13
N PRO A 77 31.59 -42.19 -4.03
CA PRO A 77 33.02 -42.27 -3.75
C PRO A 77 33.69 -40.90 -3.52
N VAL A 78 33.27 -39.86 -4.25
CA VAL A 78 33.79 -38.51 -4.10
C VAL A 78 33.12 -37.82 -2.91
N ALA A 79 31.80 -37.96 -2.78
CA ALA A 79 31.05 -37.35 -1.70
C ALA A 79 31.50 -37.83 -0.31
N THR A 80 31.76 -39.14 -0.16
CA THR A 80 32.25 -39.71 1.12
C THR A 80 33.64 -39.20 1.48
N ARG A 81 34.54 -38.97 0.52
CA ARG A 81 35.85 -38.35 0.78
C ARG A 81 35.73 -36.94 1.33
N VAL A 82 34.83 -36.12 0.77
CA VAL A 82 34.57 -34.77 1.31
C VAL A 82 33.96 -34.85 2.70
N PHE A 83 33.02 -35.79 2.91
CA PHE A 83 32.37 -36.02 4.19
C PHE A 83 33.34 -36.49 5.28
N ASP A 84 34.28 -37.39 4.96
CA ASP A 84 35.33 -37.88 5.87
C ASP A 84 36.18 -36.72 6.39
N ILE A 85 36.59 -35.81 5.49
CA ILE A 85 37.38 -34.62 5.87
C ILE A 85 36.54 -33.64 6.67
N PHE A 86 35.27 -33.45 6.31
CA PHE A 86 34.36 -32.59 7.07
C PHE A 86 34.20 -33.07 8.51
N MET A 87 34.13 -34.38 8.75
CA MET A 87 34.09 -34.92 10.12
C MET A 87 35.39 -34.64 10.90
N TYR A 88 36.52 -34.41 10.23
CA TYR A 88 37.78 -34.12 10.91
C TYR A 88 38.03 -32.61 11.09
N GLU A 89 37.80 -31.81 10.03
CA GLU A 89 38.17 -30.39 9.97
C GLU A 89 36.98 -29.43 10.12
N GLY A 90 35.74 -29.94 10.00
CA GLY A 90 34.52 -29.14 10.02
C GLY A 90 34.24 -28.46 8.67
N LEU A 91 33.45 -27.38 8.72
CA LEU A 91 32.86 -26.77 7.53
C LEU A 91 33.86 -26.08 6.58
N GLU A 92 35.11 -25.86 7.02
CA GLU A 92 36.17 -25.24 6.20
C GLU A 92 36.39 -25.98 4.87
N ILE A 93 36.34 -27.32 4.89
CA ILE A 93 36.54 -28.11 3.67
C ILE A 93 35.46 -27.84 2.62
N VAL A 94 34.24 -27.49 3.02
CA VAL A 94 33.14 -27.21 2.09
C VAL A 94 33.43 -25.97 1.27
N PHE A 95 33.98 -24.92 1.91
CA PHE A 95 34.44 -23.70 1.21
C PHE A 95 35.59 -24.01 0.26
N ARG A 96 36.57 -24.79 0.71
CA ARG A 96 37.74 -25.15 -0.09
C ARG A 96 37.37 -25.97 -1.32
N VAL A 97 36.52 -27.00 -1.15
CA VAL A 97 36.02 -27.83 -2.25
C VAL A 97 35.20 -26.97 -3.21
N GLY A 98 34.24 -26.19 -2.71
CA GLY A 98 33.41 -25.33 -3.56
C GLY A 98 34.25 -24.39 -4.43
N LEU A 99 35.28 -23.74 -3.86
CA LEU A 99 36.12 -22.83 -4.63
C LEU A 99 37.08 -23.58 -5.58
N ALA A 100 37.58 -24.75 -5.18
CA ALA A 100 38.39 -25.59 -6.06
C ALA A 100 37.61 -26.03 -7.31
N LEU A 101 36.31 -26.35 -7.17
CA LEU A 101 35.44 -26.64 -8.31
C LEU A 101 35.36 -25.46 -9.27
N LEU A 102 35.20 -24.24 -8.75
CA LEU A 102 35.18 -23.03 -9.57
C LEU A 102 36.54 -22.78 -10.25
N GLN A 103 37.66 -23.00 -9.56
CA GLN A 103 39.00 -22.83 -10.12
C GLN A 103 39.27 -23.82 -11.27
N VAL A 104 38.89 -25.09 -11.10
CA VAL A 104 39.07 -26.13 -12.13
C VAL A 104 38.21 -25.83 -13.36
N ASN A 105 37.02 -25.27 -13.16
CA ASN A 105 36.02 -25.06 -14.20
C ASN A 105 35.95 -23.63 -14.73
N GLN A 106 36.85 -22.74 -14.31
CA GLN A 106 36.78 -21.31 -14.62
C GLN A 106 36.70 -21.06 -16.13
N THR A 107 37.56 -21.69 -16.93
CA THR A 107 37.61 -21.47 -18.38
C THR A 107 36.30 -21.82 -19.08
N GLU A 108 35.65 -22.92 -18.68
CA GLU A 108 34.37 -23.34 -19.25
C GLU A 108 33.24 -22.44 -18.77
N LEU A 109 33.18 -22.15 -17.46
CA LEU A 109 32.13 -21.31 -16.87
C LEU A 109 32.12 -19.88 -17.43
N MET A 110 33.28 -19.32 -17.77
CA MET A 110 33.40 -17.98 -18.39
C MET A 110 32.75 -17.89 -19.78
N GLN A 111 32.49 -19.02 -20.44
CA GLN A 111 31.91 -19.07 -21.79
C GLN A 111 30.40 -19.32 -21.78
N LEU A 112 29.82 -19.62 -20.61
CA LEU A 112 28.43 -20.03 -20.46
C LEU A 112 27.56 -18.86 -19.96
N ASP A 113 26.31 -18.84 -20.39
CA ASP A 113 25.28 -17.98 -19.81
C ASP A 113 24.68 -18.61 -18.54
N MET A 114 23.67 -17.96 -17.95
CA MET A 114 23.02 -18.42 -16.72
C MET A 114 22.51 -19.87 -16.81
N GLU A 115 21.81 -20.21 -17.90
CA GLU A 115 21.25 -21.55 -18.10
C GLU A 115 22.35 -22.58 -18.33
N GLY A 116 23.33 -22.27 -19.19
CA GLY A 116 24.47 -23.12 -19.47
C GLY A 116 25.28 -23.44 -18.21
N MET A 117 25.53 -22.44 -17.36
CA MET A 117 26.19 -22.66 -16.06
C MET A 117 25.38 -23.60 -15.17
N SER A 118 24.07 -23.37 -15.04
CA SER A 118 23.18 -24.23 -14.24
C SER A 118 23.24 -25.69 -14.70
N GLN A 119 23.15 -25.93 -16.02
CA GLN A 119 23.28 -27.28 -16.59
C GLN A 119 24.67 -27.88 -16.35
N TYR A 120 25.73 -27.08 -16.47
CA TYR A 120 27.11 -27.51 -16.26
C TYR A 120 27.36 -27.96 -14.81
N PHE A 121 26.87 -27.20 -13.82
CA PHE A 121 26.92 -27.57 -12.40
C PHE A 121 26.17 -28.87 -12.09
N GLN A 122 25.07 -29.15 -12.81
CA GLN A 122 24.25 -30.32 -12.56
C GLN A 122 24.72 -31.58 -13.30
N ARG A 123 25.33 -31.45 -14.48
CA ARG A 123 25.61 -32.58 -15.37
C ARG A 123 27.08 -32.90 -15.55
N VAL A 124 27.95 -31.89 -15.51
CA VAL A 124 29.37 -32.07 -15.84
C VAL A 124 30.19 -32.17 -14.56
N ILE A 125 30.11 -31.17 -13.69
CA ILE A 125 30.91 -31.07 -12.46
C ILE A 125 30.82 -32.33 -11.57
N PRO A 126 29.64 -32.95 -11.36
CA PRO A 126 29.51 -34.16 -10.54
C PRO A 126 30.44 -35.31 -10.94
N HIS A 127 30.72 -35.46 -12.24
CA HIS A 127 31.40 -36.64 -12.79
C HIS A 127 32.88 -36.40 -13.11
N GLN A 128 33.40 -35.17 -12.93
CA GLN A 128 34.78 -34.83 -13.28
C GLN A 128 35.84 -35.57 -12.46
N PHE A 129 35.48 -36.07 -11.28
CA PHE A 129 36.40 -36.66 -10.32
C PHE A 129 36.17 -38.16 -10.09
N ASP A 130 35.29 -38.80 -10.86
CA ASP A 130 34.88 -40.21 -10.67
C ASP A 130 36.08 -41.17 -10.72
N SER A 131 37.04 -40.92 -11.59
CA SER A 131 38.22 -41.78 -11.72
C SER A 131 39.27 -41.58 -10.62
N CYS A 132 39.24 -40.44 -9.90
CA CYS A 132 40.24 -40.15 -8.85
C CYS A 132 39.73 -39.05 -7.90
N PRO A 133 38.97 -39.43 -6.85
CA PRO A 133 38.46 -38.51 -5.83
C PRO A 133 39.55 -37.66 -5.15
N ASP A 134 40.75 -38.24 -4.96
CA ASP A 134 41.87 -37.57 -4.30
C ASP A 134 42.35 -36.34 -5.05
N LYS A 135 42.14 -36.26 -6.38
CA LYS A 135 42.46 -35.05 -7.15
C LYS A 135 41.65 -33.85 -6.69
N LEU A 136 40.36 -34.02 -6.37
CA LEU A 136 39.52 -32.94 -5.87
C LEU A 136 40.04 -32.46 -4.51
N VAL A 137 40.36 -33.40 -3.62
CA VAL A 137 40.90 -33.11 -2.29
C VAL A 137 42.22 -32.34 -2.40
N LEU A 138 43.15 -32.80 -3.24
CA LEU A 138 44.42 -32.12 -3.47
C LEU A 138 44.23 -30.69 -4.00
N LYS A 139 43.26 -30.48 -4.89
CA LYS A 139 42.89 -29.13 -5.37
C LYS A 139 42.27 -28.27 -4.27
N ALA A 140 41.40 -28.84 -3.43
CA ALA A 140 40.80 -28.15 -2.29
C ALA A 140 41.85 -27.64 -1.28
N TYR A 141 42.90 -28.42 -1.00
CA TYR A 141 43.98 -27.96 -0.11
C TYR A 141 44.89 -26.89 -0.73
N GLN A 142 44.89 -26.71 -2.06
CA GLN A 142 45.59 -25.60 -2.73
C GLN A 142 44.84 -24.27 -2.58
N VAL A 143 43.53 -24.31 -2.29
CA VAL A 143 42.73 -23.12 -2.04
C VAL A 143 43.20 -22.42 -0.77
N LYS A 144 43.35 -21.10 -0.82
CA LYS A 144 43.69 -20.31 0.38
C LYS A 144 42.42 -20.07 1.20
N TYR A 145 42.40 -20.51 2.44
CA TYR A 145 41.35 -20.19 3.41
C TYR A 145 41.95 -19.42 4.59
N ASN A 146 41.30 -18.33 5.00
CA ASN A 146 41.79 -17.49 6.09
C ASN A 146 40.75 -17.43 7.22
N PRO A 147 40.93 -18.21 8.31
CA PRO A 147 39.96 -18.28 9.41
C PRO A 147 39.71 -16.93 10.10
N LYS A 148 40.75 -16.07 10.20
CA LYS A 148 40.60 -14.73 10.79
C LYS A 148 39.71 -13.85 9.93
N LYS A 149 39.84 -13.96 8.61
CA LYS A 149 39.00 -13.22 7.65
C LYS A 149 37.56 -13.70 7.70
N MET A 150 37.32 -15.01 7.80
CA MET A 150 35.98 -15.58 7.93
C MET A 150 35.23 -15.09 9.17
N LYS A 151 35.92 -15.07 10.32
CA LYS A 151 35.36 -14.48 11.56
C LYS A 151 35.06 -12.99 11.44
N ARG A 152 35.84 -12.25 10.63
CA ARG A 152 35.56 -10.82 10.36
C ARG A 152 34.30 -10.68 9.51
N LEU A 153 34.18 -11.47 8.44
CA LEU A 153 33.00 -11.48 7.56
C LEU A 153 31.73 -11.89 8.30
N GLU A 154 31.82 -12.81 9.26
CA GLU A 154 30.72 -13.18 10.15
C GLU A 154 30.19 -11.98 10.94
N LYS A 155 31.08 -11.19 11.56
CA LYS A 155 30.70 -9.98 12.29
C LYS A 155 30.11 -8.91 11.37
N GLU A 156 30.69 -8.75 10.19
CA GLU A 156 30.20 -7.79 9.18
C GLU A 156 28.80 -8.16 8.69
N TYR A 157 28.58 -9.44 8.38
CA TYR A 157 27.28 -9.96 7.96
C TYR A 157 26.22 -9.83 9.07
N ALA A 158 26.58 -10.15 10.32
CA ALA A 158 25.69 -9.97 11.46
C ALA A 158 25.28 -8.51 11.66
N ALA A 159 26.24 -7.57 11.56
CA ALA A 159 25.96 -6.14 11.64
C ALA A 159 25.07 -5.66 10.48
N MET A 160 25.34 -6.12 9.27
CA MET A 160 24.53 -5.82 8.08
C MET A 160 23.09 -6.30 8.27
N LYS A 161 22.88 -7.54 8.76
CA LYS A 161 21.55 -8.09 9.01
C LYS A 161 20.80 -7.44 10.16
N SER A 162 21.51 -7.01 11.22
CA SER A 162 20.89 -6.22 12.29
C SER A 162 20.36 -4.90 11.76
N LYS A 163 21.18 -4.18 10.98
CA LYS A 163 20.80 -2.91 10.37
C LYS A 163 19.63 -3.07 9.41
N GLU A 164 19.65 -4.09 8.55
CA GLU A 164 18.55 -4.39 7.63
C GLU A 164 17.24 -4.67 8.38
N MET A 165 17.29 -5.38 9.51
CA MET A 165 16.13 -5.62 10.36
C MET A 165 15.59 -4.32 10.97
N GLU A 166 16.46 -3.46 11.50
CA GLU A 166 16.09 -2.15 12.05
C GLU A 166 15.43 -1.26 10.99
N GLU A 167 15.99 -1.20 9.79
CA GLU A 167 15.43 -0.47 8.65
C GLU A 167 14.04 -1.02 8.26
N GLN A 168 13.86 -2.35 8.25
CA GLN A 168 12.57 -2.98 7.97
C GLN A 168 11.52 -2.65 9.04
N ILE A 169 11.91 -2.58 10.31
CA ILE A 169 11.03 -2.18 11.41
C ILE A 169 10.60 -0.72 11.22
N GLU A 170 11.54 0.17 10.91
CA GLU A 170 11.25 1.59 10.70
C GLU A 170 10.38 1.82 9.46
N ILE A 171 10.64 1.10 8.35
CA ILE A 171 9.78 1.15 7.16
C ILE A 171 8.34 0.74 7.51
N LYS A 172 8.15 -0.31 8.30
CA LYS A 172 6.80 -0.75 8.73
C LYS A 172 6.11 0.31 9.59
N ARG A 173 6.85 0.93 10.52
CA ARG A 173 6.36 2.03 11.35
C ARG A 173 5.92 3.21 10.50
N LEU A 174 6.80 3.70 9.63
CA LEU A 174 6.53 4.82 8.73
C LEU A 174 5.36 4.55 7.78
N ARG A 175 5.21 3.31 7.29
CA ARG A 175 4.04 2.91 6.47
C ARG A 175 2.74 3.00 7.26
N THR A 176 2.76 2.63 8.53
CA THR A 176 1.58 2.69 9.41
C THR A 176 1.22 4.14 9.72
N GLU A 177 2.20 4.96 10.05
CA GLU A 177 2.01 6.38 10.32
C GLU A 177 1.50 7.13 9.08
N ASN A 178 2.09 6.89 7.90
CA ASN A 178 1.61 7.47 6.65
C ASN A 178 0.16 7.06 6.33
N ARG A 179 -0.24 5.83 6.65
CA ARG A 179 -1.64 5.40 6.48
C ARG A 179 -2.58 6.20 7.38
N LEU A 180 -2.22 6.42 8.65
CA LEU A 180 -3.03 7.19 9.60
C LEU A 180 -3.10 8.68 9.22
N LEU A 181 -1.98 9.26 8.77
CA LEU A 181 -1.95 10.64 8.31
C LEU A 181 -2.84 10.85 7.09
N LYS A 182 -2.82 9.92 6.12
CA LYS A 182 -3.74 9.97 4.97
C LYS A 182 -5.21 9.94 5.39
N GLN A 183 -5.59 9.08 6.32
CA GLN A 183 -6.96 9.04 6.86
C GLN A 183 -7.36 10.35 7.54
N ARG A 184 -6.42 10.96 8.27
CA ARG A 184 -6.67 12.24 8.94
C ARG A 184 -6.81 13.40 7.96
N ILE A 185 -6.01 13.42 6.89
CA ILE A 185 -6.15 14.39 5.79
C ILE A 185 -7.54 14.24 5.16
N GLU A 186 -7.94 13.03 4.80
CA GLU A 186 -9.25 12.77 4.19
C GLU A 186 -10.41 13.22 5.11
N THR A 187 -10.29 13.00 6.42
CA THR A 187 -11.30 13.44 7.40
C THR A 187 -11.37 14.97 7.49
N LEU A 188 -10.22 15.63 7.48
CA LEU A 188 -10.15 17.10 7.52
C LEU A 188 -10.68 17.72 6.22
N GLU A 189 -10.38 17.13 5.07
CA GLU A 189 -10.90 17.56 3.76
C GLU A 189 -12.43 17.46 3.72
N LYS A 190 -12.99 16.32 4.17
CA LYS A 190 -14.45 16.17 4.30
C LYS A 190 -15.05 17.25 5.20
N GLY A 191 -14.44 17.48 6.37
CA GLY A 191 -14.90 18.52 7.30
C GLY A 191 -14.79 19.95 6.74
N GLN A 192 -13.79 20.24 5.90
CA GLN A 192 -13.67 21.53 5.22
C GLN A 192 -14.77 21.73 4.18
N VAL A 193 -15.09 20.69 3.39
CA VAL A 193 -16.20 20.72 2.43
C VAL A 193 -17.52 20.99 3.15
N THR A 194 -17.79 20.28 4.24
CA THR A 194 -19.02 20.48 5.04
C THR A 194 -19.13 21.92 5.56
N ARG A 195 -18.06 22.47 6.13
CA ARG A 195 -18.07 23.87 6.62
C ARG A 195 -18.28 24.89 5.50
N ALA A 196 -17.75 24.63 4.30
CA ALA A 196 -17.96 25.50 3.16
C ALA A 196 -19.44 25.49 2.71
N GLN A 197 -20.04 24.30 2.65
CA GLN A 197 -21.48 24.14 2.35
C GLN A 197 -22.36 24.87 3.39
N GLU A 198 -22.09 24.66 4.68
CA GLU A 198 -22.82 25.34 5.76
C GLU A 198 -22.68 26.87 5.68
N ALA A 199 -21.52 27.39 5.28
CA ALA A 199 -21.31 28.82 5.12
C ALA A 199 -22.11 29.41 3.95
N GLU A 200 -22.22 28.67 2.85
CA GLU A 200 -23.02 29.05 1.67
C GLU A 200 -24.52 29.07 2.01
N GLU A 201 -25.02 28.02 2.66
CA GLU A 201 -26.42 27.97 3.14
C GLU A 201 -26.73 29.11 4.11
N ASN A 202 -25.85 29.36 5.09
CA ASN A 202 -26.01 30.48 6.02
C ASN A 202 -26.03 31.84 5.30
N TYR A 203 -25.26 32.00 4.23
CA TYR A 203 -25.27 33.22 3.42
C TYR A 203 -26.61 33.39 2.69
N VAL A 204 -27.13 32.32 2.10
CA VAL A 204 -28.45 32.30 1.44
C VAL A 204 -29.55 32.67 2.44
N ILE A 205 -29.60 32.01 3.60
CA ILE A 205 -30.60 32.28 4.64
C ILE A 205 -30.53 33.75 5.10
N LYS A 206 -29.32 34.28 5.34
CA LYS A 206 -29.15 35.70 5.71
C LYS A 206 -29.69 36.65 4.63
N ARG A 207 -29.47 36.33 3.36
CA ARG A 207 -29.97 37.13 2.24
C ARG A 207 -31.50 37.10 2.18
N GLU A 208 -32.11 35.93 2.27
CA GLU A 208 -33.56 35.77 2.28
C GLU A 208 -34.21 36.49 3.47
N LEU A 209 -33.63 36.34 4.66
CA LEU A 209 -34.07 37.03 5.87
C LEU A 209 -34.04 38.56 5.72
N ALA A 210 -33.02 39.10 5.03
CA ALA A 210 -32.94 40.53 4.75
C ALA A 210 -34.07 41.00 3.81
N VAL A 211 -34.40 40.21 2.78
CA VAL A 211 -35.51 40.51 1.87
C VAL A 211 -36.85 40.49 2.62
N VAL A 212 -37.10 39.46 3.43
CA VAL A 212 -38.34 39.35 4.22
C VAL A 212 -38.46 40.52 5.20
N ARG A 213 -37.37 40.91 5.87
CA ARG A 213 -37.37 42.08 6.76
C ARG A 213 -37.72 43.38 6.02
N GLN A 214 -37.18 43.59 4.82
CA GLN A 214 -37.49 44.75 4.01
C GLN A 214 -38.98 44.78 3.62
N GLN A 215 -39.53 43.63 3.21
CA GLN A 215 -40.94 43.49 2.87
C GLN A 215 -41.86 43.72 4.08
N CYS A 216 -41.50 43.22 5.26
CA CYS A 216 -42.24 43.52 6.50
C CYS A 216 -42.21 45.02 6.83
N SER A 217 -41.08 45.70 6.62
CA SER A 217 -40.97 47.15 6.82
C SER A 217 -41.89 47.91 5.87
N SER A 218 -41.87 47.60 4.58
CA SER A 218 -42.75 48.26 3.60
C SER A 218 -44.23 47.96 3.88
N ALA A 219 -44.57 46.71 4.24
CA ALA A 219 -45.94 46.36 4.62
C ALA A 219 -46.40 47.10 5.88
N ALA A 220 -45.52 47.33 6.86
CA ALA A 220 -45.82 48.12 8.04
C ALA A 220 -46.04 49.61 7.71
N GLU A 221 -45.24 50.19 6.82
CA GLU A 221 -45.43 51.56 6.31
C GLU A 221 -46.76 51.70 5.56
N ASP A 222 -47.10 50.74 4.71
CA ASP A 222 -48.35 50.75 3.95
C ASP A 222 -49.56 50.56 4.86
N LEU A 223 -49.46 49.71 5.89
CA LEU A 223 -50.47 49.59 6.94
C LEU A 223 -50.67 50.92 7.68
N GLN A 224 -49.59 51.61 8.02
CA GLN A 224 -49.65 52.92 8.70
C GLN A 224 -50.32 53.97 7.81
N LYS A 225 -50.00 54.01 6.52
CA LYS A 225 -50.67 54.87 5.54
C LYS A 225 -52.16 54.56 5.47
N ALA A 226 -52.53 53.29 5.30
CA ALA A 226 -53.92 52.86 5.25
C ALA A 226 -54.70 53.26 6.52
N GLN A 227 -54.10 53.09 7.70
CA GLN A 227 -54.69 53.54 8.97
C GLN A 227 -54.89 55.07 9.01
N SER A 228 -53.94 55.86 8.48
CA SER A 228 -54.09 57.31 8.40
C SER A 228 -55.20 57.73 7.43
N THR A 229 -55.33 57.05 6.29
CA THR A 229 -56.41 57.29 5.32
C THR A 229 -57.77 56.94 5.91
N ILE A 230 -57.90 55.80 6.60
CA ILE A 230 -59.12 55.41 7.30
C ILE A 230 -59.52 56.49 8.32
N ARG A 231 -58.56 57.04 9.06
CA ARG A 231 -58.80 58.11 10.03
C ARG A 231 -59.31 59.40 9.37
N GLN A 232 -58.73 59.78 8.23
CA GLN A 232 -59.18 60.94 7.44
C GLN A 232 -60.58 60.74 6.86
N LEU A 233 -60.89 59.53 6.37
CA LEU A 233 -62.22 59.19 5.85
C LEU A 233 -63.29 59.18 6.97
N GLN A 234 -62.93 58.76 8.18
CA GLN A 234 -63.80 58.87 9.37
C GLN A 234 -64.04 60.34 9.76
N GLU A 235 -63.04 61.21 9.65
CA GLU A 235 -63.17 62.65 9.92
C GLU A 235 -64.01 63.39 8.84
N GLN A 236 -64.04 62.89 7.60
CA GLN A 236 -64.89 63.43 6.52
C GLN A 236 -66.36 62.98 6.61
N GLN A 237 -66.70 62.04 7.49
CA GLN A 237 -68.06 61.51 7.64
C GLN A 237 -69.02 62.47 8.36
N ASP A 238 -68.53 63.61 8.86
CA ASP A 238 -69.34 64.64 9.56
C ASP A 238 -69.93 65.74 8.65
N ASN A 239 -69.92 65.57 7.32
CA ASN A 239 -70.48 66.57 6.39
C ASN A 239 -71.61 65.98 5.50
N PRO A 240 -72.89 66.29 5.79
CA PRO A 240 -74.02 65.65 5.12
C PRO A 240 -74.42 66.43 3.87
N ARG A 241 -73.74 66.20 2.74
CA ARG A 241 -74.24 66.50 1.38
C ARG A 241 -73.28 65.97 0.32
N LEU A 242 -73.50 64.74 -0.14
CA LEU A 242 -73.35 64.32 -1.54
C LEU A 242 -73.80 62.85 -1.64
N THR A 243 -75.08 62.66 -1.91
CA THR A 243 -75.70 61.35 -2.12
C THR A 243 -75.70 61.07 -3.64
N GLU A 244 -75.40 59.82 -4.02
CA GLU A 244 -75.23 59.28 -5.38
C GLU A 244 -73.81 59.33 -5.97
N ASP A 245 -73.22 60.48 -6.31
CA ASP A 245 -71.89 60.50 -6.98
C ASP A 245 -70.75 59.92 -6.10
N PHE A 246 -70.83 60.13 -4.78
CA PHE A 246 -69.86 59.58 -3.84
C PHE A 246 -70.01 58.06 -3.66
N VAL A 247 -71.26 57.58 -3.72
CA VAL A 247 -71.56 56.13 -3.66
C VAL A 247 -71.07 55.45 -4.93
N ALA A 248 -71.30 56.05 -6.11
CA ALA A 248 -70.81 55.54 -7.38
C ALA A 248 -69.27 55.49 -7.45
N HIS A 249 -68.59 56.49 -6.89
CA HIS A 249 -67.12 56.48 -6.80
C HIS A 249 -66.59 55.38 -5.88
N LEU A 250 -67.20 55.20 -4.71
CA LEU A 250 -66.85 54.12 -3.78
C LEU A 250 -67.16 52.74 -4.35
N GLU A 251 -68.25 52.57 -5.10
CA GLU A 251 -68.57 51.33 -5.80
C GLU A 251 -67.51 51.01 -6.86
N THR A 252 -67.05 52.02 -7.61
CA THR A 252 -65.99 51.86 -8.62
C THR A 252 -64.65 51.50 -7.98
N GLU A 253 -64.29 52.13 -6.85
CA GLU A 253 -63.08 51.77 -6.08
C GLU A 253 -63.18 50.36 -5.48
N LEU A 254 -64.35 49.98 -4.97
CA LEU A 254 -64.58 48.64 -4.43
C LEU A 254 -64.44 47.58 -5.54
N GLU A 255 -64.95 47.85 -6.74
CA GLU A 255 -64.80 46.97 -7.91
C GLU A 255 -63.35 46.84 -8.34
N GLN A 256 -62.59 47.95 -8.39
CA GLN A 256 -61.14 47.91 -8.67
C GLN A 256 -60.36 47.17 -7.58
N SER A 257 -60.72 47.34 -6.31
CA SER A 257 -60.08 46.63 -5.20
C SER A 257 -60.36 45.13 -5.27
N ARG A 258 -61.60 44.72 -5.57
CA ARG A 258 -61.96 43.31 -5.78
C ARG A 258 -61.24 42.72 -6.99
N LEU A 259 -61.07 43.49 -8.07
CA LEU A 259 -60.34 43.04 -9.24
C LEU A 259 -58.87 42.76 -8.90
N ARG A 260 -58.18 43.68 -8.21
CA ARG A 260 -56.81 43.48 -7.73
C ARG A 260 -56.72 42.29 -6.76
N GLU A 261 -57.68 42.12 -5.87
CA GLU A 261 -57.74 40.98 -4.96
C GLU A 261 -57.85 39.66 -5.74
N THR A 262 -58.72 39.57 -6.75
CA THR A 262 -58.82 38.38 -7.61
C THR A 262 -57.55 38.12 -8.42
N GLU A 263 -56.87 39.15 -8.91
CA GLU A 263 -55.59 39.02 -9.61
C GLU A 263 -54.49 38.48 -8.67
N THR A 264 -54.41 39.00 -7.45
CA THR A 264 -53.44 38.51 -6.44
C THR A 264 -53.74 37.08 -5.99
N LEU A 265 -55.01 36.71 -5.80
CA LEU A 265 -55.42 35.33 -5.51
C LEU A 265 -55.10 34.39 -6.68
N GLY A 266 -55.26 34.86 -7.92
CA GLY A 266 -54.84 34.14 -9.12
C GLY A 266 -53.34 33.85 -9.13
N ALA A 267 -52.51 34.87 -8.88
CA ALA A 267 -51.06 34.74 -8.80
C ALA A 267 -50.60 33.82 -7.66
N LEU A 268 -51.28 33.89 -6.51
CA LEU A 268 -51.02 33.00 -5.37
C LEU A 268 -51.31 31.54 -5.71
N ARG A 269 -52.43 31.26 -6.39
CA ARG A 269 -52.79 29.92 -6.83
C ARG A 269 -51.78 29.35 -7.82
N GLU A 270 -51.31 30.19 -8.75
CA GLU A 270 -50.30 29.79 -9.74
C GLU A 270 -48.93 29.49 -9.10
N MET A 271 -48.53 30.24 -8.06
CA MET A 271 -47.37 29.89 -7.24
C MET A 271 -47.57 28.58 -6.49
N GLN A 272 -48.74 28.35 -5.91
CA GLN A 272 -49.04 27.13 -5.16
C GLN A 272 -49.00 25.89 -6.05
N ASP A 273 -49.51 25.99 -7.29
CA ASP A 273 -49.42 24.94 -8.30
C ASP A 273 -47.95 24.68 -8.71
N LYS A 274 -47.12 25.73 -8.86
CA LYS A 274 -45.68 25.57 -9.12
C LYS A 274 -44.95 24.87 -7.98
N VAL A 275 -45.29 25.17 -6.73
CA VAL A 275 -44.71 24.49 -5.56
C VAL A 275 -45.11 23.02 -5.55
N LEU A 276 -46.39 22.69 -5.74
CA LEU A 276 -46.87 21.31 -5.85
C LEU A 276 -46.19 20.54 -6.99
N ASP A 277 -45.94 21.19 -8.12
CA ASP A 277 -45.26 20.58 -9.26
C ASP A 277 -43.76 20.35 -9.01
N MET A 278 -43.10 21.25 -8.27
CA MET A 278 -41.74 21.04 -7.77
C MET A 278 -41.68 19.92 -6.72
N GLU A 279 -42.62 19.86 -5.78
CA GLU A 279 -42.69 18.80 -4.77
C GLU A 279 -42.94 17.43 -5.43
N LYS A 280 -43.82 17.35 -6.43
CA LYS A 280 -44.00 16.15 -7.24
C LYS A 280 -42.72 15.75 -7.96
N ARG A 281 -42.04 16.69 -8.62
CA ARG A 281 -40.73 16.43 -9.24
C ARG A 281 -39.72 15.93 -8.23
N ASN A 282 -39.68 16.51 -7.03
CA ASN A 282 -38.78 16.09 -5.96
C ASN A 282 -39.11 14.69 -5.43
N SER A 283 -40.39 14.33 -5.35
CA SER A 283 -40.85 12.98 -4.97
C SER A 283 -40.68 11.92 -6.07
N SER A 284 -40.50 12.35 -7.32
CA SER A 284 -40.27 11.47 -8.48
C SER A 284 -38.79 11.23 -8.78
N LEU A 285 -37.90 11.98 -8.11
CA LEU A 285 -36.48 11.64 -8.07
C LEU A 285 -36.34 10.34 -7.27
N PRO A 286 -35.48 9.40 -7.70
CA PRO A 286 -35.29 8.16 -6.97
C PRO A 286 -34.82 8.48 -5.56
N ASP A 287 -35.51 7.93 -4.56
CA ASP A 287 -35.11 7.96 -3.15
C ASP A 287 -33.61 7.68 -3.03
N GLU A 288 -32.84 8.48 -2.27
CA GLU A 288 -31.39 8.28 -2.12
C GLU A 288 -31.07 6.84 -1.65
N ASN A 289 -32.03 6.19 -0.98
CA ASN A 289 -31.97 4.79 -0.61
C ASN A 289 -31.98 3.81 -1.80
N ASN A 290 -32.66 4.14 -2.91
CA ASN A 290 -32.66 3.33 -4.14
C ASN A 290 -31.38 3.51 -4.95
N VAL A 291 -30.78 4.71 -4.94
CA VAL A 291 -29.48 4.94 -5.58
C VAL A 291 -28.36 4.19 -4.83
N ALA A 292 -28.41 4.16 -3.50
CA ALA A 292 -27.50 3.37 -2.67
C ALA A 292 -27.65 1.85 -2.92
N ARG A 293 -28.87 1.33 -3.05
CA ARG A 293 -29.13 -0.09 -3.39
C ARG A 293 -28.68 -0.46 -4.81
N LEU A 294 -28.90 0.41 -5.80
CA LEU A 294 -28.46 0.17 -7.18
C LEU A 294 -26.94 0.24 -7.33
N GLN A 295 -26.23 0.99 -6.47
CA GLN A 295 -24.77 0.99 -6.39
C GLN A 295 -24.19 -0.26 -5.71
N GLU A 296 -24.96 -0.94 -4.85
CA GLU A 296 -24.58 -2.23 -4.27
C GLU A 296 -24.79 -3.41 -5.24
N GLU A 297 -25.80 -3.39 -6.12
CA GLU A 297 -26.02 -4.44 -7.13
C GLU A 297 -25.06 -4.39 -8.34
N LEU A 298 -24.27 -3.31 -8.47
CA LEU A 298 -23.26 -3.12 -9.53
C LEU A 298 -21.81 -3.43 -9.07
N LYS A 299 -21.63 -4.06 -7.91
CA LYS A 299 -20.38 -4.68 -7.44
C LYS A 299 -20.55 -6.18 -7.28
#